data_AF-A0A962NCC3-F1
#
_entry.id   AF-A0A962NCC3-F1
#
_cell.length_a   1.000
_cell.length_b   1.000
_cell.length_c   1.000
_cell.angle_alpha   90.00
_cell.angle_beta   90.00
_cell.angle_gamma   90.00
#
_symmetry.space_group_name_H-M   'P 1'
#
loop_
_entity.id
_entity.type
_entity.pdbx_description
1 polymer ?
#
loop_
_entity_poly.entity_id
_entity_poly.type
_entity_poly.pdbx_seq_one_letter_code
_entity_poly.pdbx_strand_id
1 'polypeptide(L)'
;MGKLALAAKITHVPSMYLSELDGPHKGCRDAAIEGHHEIGRRCRELGVDTLVIFDVHWLVNSGYHLNCAEHFEDDYTSNELPHFIKFLHYAHSGN
;
A
#
# COMPACT_ATOMS: atom_id res chain seq x y z
N MET A 1 20.16 16.34 7.71
CA MET A 1 20.32 15.69 6.39
C MET A 1 19.52 14.40 6.43
N GLY A 2 18.64 14.16 5.45
CA GLY A 2 17.79 12.97 5.43
C GLY A 2 18.60 11.68 5.23
N LYS A 3 18.04 10.53 5.62
CA LYS A 3 18.67 9.21 5.49
C LYS A 3 17.70 8.24 4.82
N LEU A 4 18.15 7.56 3.76
CA LEU A 4 17.45 6.39 3.23
C LEU A 4 17.68 5.22 4.20
N ALA A 5 16.66 4.87 4.97
CA ALA A 5 16.77 3.83 6.00
C ALA A 5 16.49 2.41 5.46
N LEU A 6 15.55 2.29 4.50
CA LEU A 6 15.13 1.03 3.92
C LEU A 6 14.70 1.25 2.46
N ALA A 7 14.95 0.26 1.61
CA ALA A 7 14.36 0.16 0.28
C ALA A 7 13.79 -1.25 0.10
N ALA A 8 12.58 -1.35 -0.46
CA ALA A 8 11.90 -2.61 -0.68
C ALA A 8 11.21 -2.64 -2.04
N LYS A 9 11.20 -3.81 -2.67
CA LYS A 9 10.31 -4.13 -3.79
C LYS A 9 9.12 -4.90 -3.22
N ILE A 10 7.92 -4.35 -3.34
CA ILE A 10 6.70 -4.91 -2.77
C ILE A 10 5.74 -5.40 -3.86
N THR A 11 4.89 -6.36 -3.49
CA THR A 11 3.75 -6.78 -4.32
C THR A 11 2.53 -5.95 -3.93
N HIS A 12 1.66 -5.63 -4.90
CA HIS A 12 0.42 -4.88 -4.67
C HIS A 12 -0.80 -5.67 -5.17
N VAL A 13 -0.67 -7.00 -5.32
CA VAL A 13 -1.74 -7.82 -5.90
C VAL A 13 -3.00 -7.77 -5.04
N PRO A 14 -4.17 -7.41 -5.59
CA PRO A 14 -5.44 -7.36 -4.85
C PRO A 14 -5.81 -8.65 -4.10
N SER A 15 -5.31 -9.80 -4.58
CA SER A 15 -5.53 -11.09 -3.92
C SER A 15 -4.97 -11.19 -2.50
N MET A 16 -4.10 -10.26 -2.07
CA MET A 16 -3.70 -10.15 -0.67
C MET A 16 -4.89 -9.84 0.22
N TYR A 17 -5.71 -8.85 -0.15
CA TYR A 17 -6.93 -8.52 0.58
C TYR A 17 -7.89 -9.71 0.66
N LEU A 18 -8.08 -10.43 -0.44
CA LEU A 18 -8.89 -11.66 -0.47
C LEU A 18 -8.35 -12.78 0.44
N SER A 19 -7.04 -12.81 0.66
CA SER A 19 -6.39 -13.80 1.54
C SER A 19 -6.65 -13.55 3.02
N GLU A 20 -7.04 -12.33 3.39
CA GLU A 20 -7.36 -11.97 4.77
C GLU A 20 -8.83 -12.27 5.11
N LEU A 21 -9.70 -12.36 4.11
CA LEU A 21 -11.12 -12.68 4.28
C LEU A 21 -11.35 -14.17 4.52
N ASP A 22 -12.39 -14.50 5.27
CA ASP A 22 -12.84 -15.89 5.43
C ASP A 22 -13.33 -16.47 4.10
N GLY A 23 -12.87 -17.68 3.77
CA GLY A 23 -13.26 -18.38 2.56
C GLY A 23 -12.16 -19.28 1.98
N PRO A 24 -12.36 -19.82 0.76
CA PRO A 24 -11.43 -20.75 0.13
C PRO A 24 -10.02 -20.18 -0.13
N HIS A 25 -9.90 -18.84 -0.17
CA HIS A 25 -8.63 -18.16 -0.45
C HIS A 25 -7.91 -17.66 0.80
N LYS A 26 -8.50 -17.86 1.99
CA LYS A 26 -7.88 -17.46 3.25
C LYS A 26 -6.49 -18.10 3.38
N GLY A 27 -5.49 -17.30 3.71
CA GLY A 27 -4.12 -17.77 3.89
C GLY A 27 -3.29 -17.94 2.60
N CYS A 28 -3.90 -17.82 1.40
CA CYS A 28 -3.20 -18.08 0.14
C CYS A 28 -2.07 -17.08 -0.18
N ARG A 29 -2.04 -15.92 0.49
CA ARG A 29 -1.06 -14.85 0.30
C ARG A 29 -0.33 -14.46 1.59
N ASP A 30 -0.36 -15.29 2.63
CA ASP A 30 0.26 -14.97 3.93
C ASP A 30 1.73 -14.60 3.79
N ALA A 31 2.51 -15.31 2.95
CA ALA A 31 3.90 -14.96 2.71
C ALA A 31 4.11 -13.51 2.20
N ALA A 32 3.18 -12.98 1.40
CA ALA A 32 3.24 -11.60 0.91
C ALA A 32 2.78 -10.58 1.97
N ILE A 33 1.76 -10.94 2.76
CA ILE A 33 1.21 -10.13 3.85
C ILE A 33 2.23 -10.01 4.99
N GLU A 34 2.80 -11.13 5.42
CA GLU A 34 3.90 -11.17 6.40
C GLU A 34 5.11 -10.38 5.92
N GLY A 35 5.40 -10.38 4.62
CA GLY A 35 6.42 -9.52 4.03
C GLY A 35 6.14 -8.03 4.24
N HIS A 36 4.88 -7.58 4.11
CA HIS A 36 4.49 -6.20 4.40
C HIS A 36 4.60 -5.87 5.89
N HIS A 37 4.17 -6.78 6.76
CA HIS A 37 4.30 -6.62 8.21
C HIS A 37 5.78 -6.48 8.63
N GLU A 38 6.66 -7.30 8.08
CA GLU A 38 8.10 -7.26 8.37
C GLU A 38 8.74 -5.95 7.88
N ILE A 39 8.38 -5.47 6.69
CA ILE A 39 8.81 -4.14 6.21
C ILE A 39 8.33 -3.05 7.17
N GLY A 40 7.05 -3.10 7.57
CA GLY A 40 6.49 -2.15 8.52
C GLY A 40 7.18 -2.19 9.90
N ARG A 41 7.53 -3.38 10.40
CA ARG A 41 8.28 -3.53 11.66
C ARG A 41 9.66 -2.89 11.55
N ARG A 42 10.40 -3.17 10.49
CA ARG A 42 11.73 -2.57 10.23
C ARG A 42 11.67 -1.06 10.09
N CYS A 43 10.67 -0.52 9.39
CA CYS A 43 10.47 0.94 9.29
C CYS A 43 10.31 1.58 10.67
N ARG A 44 9.50 0.99 11.55
CA ARG A 44 9.29 1.49 12.93
C ARG A 44 10.56 1.40 13.77
N GLU A 45 11.29 0.28 13.71
CA GLU A 45 12.55 0.11 14.45
C GLU A 45 13.67 1.06 13.99
N LEU A 46 13.68 1.40 12.70
CA LEU A 46 14.62 2.36 12.13
C LEU A 46 14.18 3.82 12.32
N GLY A 47 13.01 4.07 12.90
CA GLY A 47 12.47 5.42 13.09
C GLY A 47 12.15 6.12 11.77
N VAL A 48 11.65 5.40 10.77
CA VAL A 48 11.21 5.99 9.49
C VAL A 48 10.00 6.91 9.74
N ASP A 49 10.13 8.17 9.34
CA ASP A 49 9.10 9.20 9.44
C ASP A 49 8.33 9.42 8.14
N THR A 50 8.92 9.05 6.99
CA THR A 50 8.40 9.32 5.65
C THR A 50 8.49 8.08 4.78
N LEU A 51 7.41 7.72 4.09
CA LEU A 51 7.41 6.70 3.05
C LEU A 51 7.35 7.37 1.67
N VAL A 52 8.27 6.99 0.78
CA VAL A 52 8.23 7.39 -0.63
C VAL A 52 7.79 6.18 -1.45
N ILE A 53 6.59 6.25 -2.04
CA ILE A 53 5.96 5.15 -2.77
C ILE A 53 5.94 5.48 -4.26
N PHE A 54 6.38 4.53 -5.08
CA PHE A 54 6.24 4.57 -6.53
C PHE A 54 5.21 3.53 -6.94
N ASP A 55 4.05 3.99 -7.40
CA ASP A 55 2.94 3.12 -7.79
C ASP A 55 2.84 3.01 -9.31
N VAL A 56 2.80 1.77 -9.80
CA VAL A 56 2.66 1.46 -11.22
C VAL A 56 1.26 1.76 -11.76
N HIS A 57 0.27 1.95 -10.90
CA HIS A 57 -1.09 2.35 -11.27
C HIS A 57 -1.27 3.86 -11.36
N TRP A 58 -0.30 4.67 -10.91
CA TRP A 58 -0.40 6.12 -11.01
C TRP A 58 0.20 6.63 -12.32
N LEU A 59 -0.63 6.58 -13.36
CA LEU A 59 -0.25 6.95 -14.72
C LEU A 59 -0.31 8.47 -14.91
N VAL A 60 0.81 9.05 -15.38
CA VAL A 60 0.91 10.47 -15.74
C VAL A 60 1.59 10.61 -17.10
N ASN A 61 1.10 11.55 -17.90
CA ASN A 61 1.59 11.75 -19.27
C ASN A 61 2.57 12.95 -19.39
N SER A 62 2.77 13.72 -18.32
CA SER A 62 3.65 14.89 -18.32
C SER A 62 4.31 15.05 -16.95
N GLY A 63 5.65 15.05 -16.93
CA GLY A 63 6.42 15.23 -15.71
C GLY A 63 6.20 14.12 -14.67
N TYR A 64 6.26 14.51 -13.39
CA TYR A 64 6.01 13.66 -12.24
C TYR A 64 5.02 14.36 -11.33
N HIS A 65 4.06 13.60 -10.80
CA HIS A 65 3.10 14.12 -9.84
C HIS A 65 3.48 13.65 -8.44
N LEU A 66 3.26 14.52 -7.46
CA LEU A 66 3.50 14.26 -6.05
C LEU A 66 2.22 14.54 -5.28
N ASN A 67 1.89 13.65 -4.35
CA ASN A 67 0.78 13.84 -3.43
C ASN A 67 1.19 14.84 -2.35
N CYS A 68 0.46 15.96 -2.24
CA CYS A 68 0.81 17.10 -1.36
C CYS A 68 -0.35 17.56 -0.48
N ALA A 69 -1.41 16.75 -0.32
CA ALA A 69 -2.46 17.06 0.65
C ALA A 69 -2.01 16.61 2.04
N GLU A 70 -2.42 17.35 3.08
CA GLU A 70 -2.09 17.02 4.48
C GLU A 70 -2.73 15.69 4.93
N HIS A 71 -3.90 15.38 4.40
CA HIS A 71 -4.64 14.15 4.69
C HIS A 71 -5.33 13.62 3.44
N PHE A 72 -5.39 12.29 3.33
CA PHE A 72 -6.09 11.56 2.27
C PHE A 72 -7.06 10.58 2.92
N GLU A 73 -8.34 10.71 2.60
CA GLU A 73 -9.42 9.86 3.11
C GLU A 73 -10.51 9.74 2.06
N ASP A 74 -10.93 8.51 1.74
CA ASP A 74 -12.11 8.22 0.92
C ASP A 74 -12.45 6.71 0.96
N ASP A 75 -13.48 6.31 0.22
CA ASP A 75 -13.81 4.92 -0.06
C ASP A 75 -13.32 4.51 -1.46
N TYR A 76 -12.36 3.58 -1.52
CA TYR A 76 -11.84 3.06 -2.77
C TYR A 76 -12.64 1.87 -3.30
N THR A 77 -12.95 1.90 -4.61
CA THR A 77 -13.45 0.72 -5.36
C THR A 77 -12.50 0.43 -6.51
N SER A 78 -12.05 -0.82 -6.62
CA SER A 78 -11.09 -1.20 -7.67
C SER A 78 -11.70 -1.13 -9.05
N ASN A 79 -10.97 -0.51 -9.98
CA ASN A 79 -11.35 -0.49 -11.40
C ASN A 79 -11.17 -1.85 -12.08
N GLU A 80 -10.23 -2.68 -11.61
CA GLU A 80 -9.93 -4.00 -12.19
C GLU A 80 -10.79 -5.09 -11.55
N LEU A 81 -10.97 -5.03 -10.23
CA LEU A 81 -11.63 -6.08 -9.44
C LEU A 81 -12.71 -5.52 -8.49
N PRO A 82 -13.73 -4.79 -9.01
CA PRO A 82 -14.76 -4.12 -8.19
C PRO A 82 -15.65 -5.08 -7.40
N HIS A 83 -15.65 -6.38 -7.73
CA HIS A 83 -16.40 -7.40 -7.00
C HIS A 83 -15.68 -7.87 -5.73
N PHE A 84 -14.36 -7.62 -5.64
CA PHE A 84 -13.52 -8.04 -4.52
C PHE A 84 -13.12 -6.87 -3.63
N ILE A 85 -12.82 -5.72 -4.23
CA ILE A 85 -12.45 -4.50 -3.51
C ILE A 85 -13.47 -3.42 -3.88
N LYS A 86 -14.39 -3.16 -2.95
CA LYS A 86 -15.46 -2.19 -3.10
C LYS A 86 -15.70 -1.50 -1.76
N PHE A 87 -15.85 -0.18 -1.79
CA PHE A 87 -16.01 0.63 -0.58
C PHE A 87 -14.93 0.36 0.48
N LEU A 88 -13.70 0.15 0.02
CA LEU A 88 -12.56 0.00 0.91
C LEU A 88 -12.17 1.37 1.43
N HIS A 89 -12.63 1.67 2.64
CA HIS A 89 -12.26 2.89 3.33
C HIS A 89 -10.75 2.96 3.56
N TYR A 90 -10.15 4.11 3.25
CA TYR A 90 -8.77 4.44 3.61
C TYR A 90 -8.73 5.82 4.26
N ALA A 91 -7.81 5.98 5.21
CA ALA A 91 -7.50 7.26 5.83
C ALA A 91 -6.02 7.26 6.22
N HIS A 92 -5.23 8.18 5.68
CA HIS A 92 -3.82 8.31 6.04
C HIS A 92 -3.34 9.76 5.92
N SER A 93 -2.38 10.14 6.77
CA SER A 93 -1.66 11.40 6.62
C SER A 93 -0.92 11.44 5.27
N GLY A 94 -0.93 12.60 4.64
CA GLY A 94 0.01 12.91 3.57
C GLY A 94 1.30 13.50 4.11
N ASN A 95 2.06 14.16 3.24
CA ASN A 95 3.27 14.90 3.59
C ASN A 95 2.97 16.39 3.76
#